data_AF-A0A8J3N7B5-F1
#
_entry.id   AF-A0A8J3N7B5-F1
#
_cell.length_a   1.000
_cell.length_b   1.000
_cell.length_c   1.000
_cell.angle_alpha   90.00
_cell.angle_beta   90.00
_cell.angle_gamma   90.00
#
_symmetry.space_group_name_H-M   'P 1'
#
loop_
_entity.id
_entity.type
_entity.pdbx_description
1 polymer ?
#
loop_
_entity_poly.entity_id
_entity_poly.type
_entity_poly.pdbx_seq_one_letter_code
_entity_poly.pdbx_strand_id
1 'polypeptide(L)'
;MLCSSMHGDAALYQAVNGRKENALKSLGLARATFDPSRDDGPNYLAWSEDLLTLFEGRTLYFNGDTKTAYEIMTRVIDPNTFEPKMAWFTKDTKPQALNFLTQASLKLPQKDMQLSIKLSKAGLQSTIETRSEQRYDEVRASLDIMEAIWIGEHHIAQLRPLMQYWR
;
A
#
# COMPACT_ATOMS: atom_id res chain seq x y z
N MET A 1 8.22 -12.77 17.44
CA MET A 1 8.10 -11.61 16.53
C MET A 1 7.67 -10.29 17.19
N LEU A 2 7.26 -10.25 18.46
CA LEU A 2 6.72 -9.03 19.09
C LEU A 2 7.64 -7.78 18.98
N CYS A 3 8.96 -7.96 19.08
CA CYS A 3 9.91 -6.86 18.89
C CYS A 3 9.94 -6.36 17.43
N SER A 4 9.89 -7.27 16.46
CA SER A 4 9.88 -6.92 15.04
C SER A 4 8.60 -6.17 14.66
N SER A 5 7.43 -6.62 15.14
CA SER A 5 6.15 -5.95 14.88
C SER A 5 6.10 -4.54 15.47
N MET A 6 6.49 -4.37 16.74
CA MET A 6 6.55 -3.05 17.38
C MET A 6 7.49 -2.09 16.63
N HIS A 7 8.63 -2.59 16.13
CA HIS A 7 9.55 -1.79 15.33
C HIS A 7 8.98 -1.45 13.95
N GLY A 8 8.26 -2.37 13.31
CA GLY A 8 7.56 -2.11 12.04
C GLY A 8 6.48 -1.03 12.20
N ASP A 9 5.63 -1.15 13.22
CA ASP A 9 4.62 -0.14 13.56
C ASP A 9 5.24 1.22 13.85
N ALA A 10 6.30 1.24 14.68
CA ALA A 10 7.04 2.46 14.99
C ALA A 10 7.63 3.09 13.72
N ALA A 11 8.20 2.29 12.82
CA ALA A 11 8.76 2.77 11.56
C ALA A 11 7.72 3.48 10.70
N LEU A 12 6.57 2.84 10.51
CA LEU A 12 5.46 3.41 9.73
C LEU A 12 4.93 4.69 10.37
N TYR A 13 4.66 4.67 11.69
CA TYR A 13 4.15 5.83 12.40
C TYR A 13 5.11 7.02 12.30
N GLN A 14 6.42 6.76 12.48
CA GLN A 14 7.45 7.79 12.35
C GLN A 14 7.53 8.34 10.92
N ALA A 15 7.41 7.49 9.91
CA ALA A 15 7.43 7.90 8.50
C ALA A 15 6.25 8.80 8.15
N VAL A 16 5.03 8.43 8.56
CA VAL A 16 3.81 9.24 8.36
C VAL A 16 3.94 10.62 9.02
N ASN A 17 4.66 10.71 10.14
CA ASN A 17 4.91 11.96 10.86
C ASN A 17 6.20 12.69 10.41
N GLY A 18 6.78 12.33 9.25
CA GLY A 18 7.95 13.00 8.68
C GLY A 18 9.27 12.78 9.43
N ARG A 19 9.31 11.84 10.39
CA ARG A 19 10.52 11.53 11.19
C ARG A 19 11.38 10.50 10.45
N LYS A 20 11.91 10.88 9.30
CA LYS A 20 12.60 9.99 8.34
C LYS A 20 13.70 9.13 8.95
N GLU A 21 14.65 9.74 9.67
CA GLU A 21 15.79 8.99 10.25
C GLU A 21 15.34 7.95 11.28
N ASN A 22 14.39 8.34 12.14
CA ASN A 22 13.81 7.43 13.12
C ASN A 22 13.07 6.28 12.44
N ALA A 23 12.28 6.59 11.40
CA ALA A 23 11.54 5.59 10.65
C ALA A 23 12.45 4.53 10.04
N LEU A 24 13.53 4.96 9.37
CA LEU A 24 14.52 4.05 8.78
C LEU A 24 15.26 3.23 9.84
N LYS A 25 15.60 3.84 10.98
CA LYS A 25 16.20 3.13 12.11
C LYS A 25 15.27 2.04 12.66
N SER A 26 14.01 2.38 12.90
CA SER A 26 13.00 1.44 13.39
C SER A 26 12.76 0.31 12.38
N LEU A 27 12.70 0.62 11.09
CA LEU A 27 12.58 -0.39 10.04
C LEU A 27 13.78 -1.35 10.02
N GLY A 28 15.00 -0.82 10.17
CA GLY A 28 16.21 -1.64 10.32
C GLY A 28 16.15 -2.58 11.52
N LEU A 29 15.66 -2.10 12.67
CA LEU A 29 15.45 -2.92 13.86
C LEU A 29 14.36 -3.99 13.64
N ALA A 30 13.28 -3.64 12.93
CA ALA A 30 12.23 -4.59 12.59
C ALA A 30 12.79 -5.77 11.79
N ARG A 31 13.61 -5.49 10.77
CA ARG A 31 14.30 -6.49 9.96
C ARG A 31 15.33 -7.29 10.76
N ALA A 32 16.15 -6.63 11.57
CA ALA A 32 17.21 -7.29 12.36
C ALA A 32 16.67 -8.21 13.46
N THR A 33 15.45 -7.95 13.95
CA THR A 33 14.81 -8.75 15.00
C THR A 33 13.74 -9.70 14.47
N PHE A 34 13.55 -9.75 13.14
CA PHE A 34 12.65 -10.69 12.51
C PHE A 34 13.29 -12.08 12.49
N ASP A 35 12.54 -13.08 12.94
CA ASP A 35 12.96 -14.48 12.95
C ASP A 35 11.82 -15.33 12.35
N PRO A 36 11.98 -15.82 11.10
CA PRO A 36 10.95 -16.61 10.43
C PRO A 36 10.80 -18.02 11.01
N SER A 37 11.77 -18.50 11.80
CA SER A 37 11.77 -19.86 12.36
C SER A 37 10.99 -19.96 13.68
N ARG A 38 10.67 -18.81 14.28
CA ARG A 38 9.98 -18.74 15.56
C ARG A 38 8.50 -19.00 15.36
N ASP A 39 7.99 -20.13 15.86
CA ASP A 39 6.55 -20.39 15.89
C ASP A 39 5.92 -19.67 17.09
N ASP A 40 5.24 -18.55 16.84
CA ASP A 40 4.57 -17.77 17.86
C ASP A 40 3.17 -18.33 18.22
N GLY A 41 2.81 -19.54 17.75
CA GLY A 41 1.52 -20.18 18.01
C GLY A 41 0.36 -19.52 17.23
N PRO A 42 -0.90 -19.92 17.51
CA PRO A 42 -2.09 -19.39 16.82
C PRO A 42 -2.41 -17.97 17.32
N ASN A 43 -1.53 -17.02 17.07
CA ASN A 43 -1.79 -15.61 17.30
C ASN A 43 -2.58 -15.04 16.12
N TYR A 44 -3.73 -14.43 16.41
CA TYR A 44 -4.60 -13.73 15.45
C TYR A 44 -3.91 -12.56 14.71
N LEU A 45 -2.67 -12.22 15.09
CA LEU A 45 -1.81 -11.22 14.47
C LEU A 45 -0.40 -11.81 14.25
N ALA A 46 -0.31 -12.98 13.63
CA ALA A 46 0.98 -13.59 13.30
C ALA A 46 1.78 -12.62 12.40
N TRP A 47 2.77 -11.96 12.99
CA TRP A 47 3.64 -11.02 12.32
C TRP A 47 4.54 -11.77 11.34
N SER A 48 4.13 -11.84 10.08
CA SER A 48 4.86 -12.56 9.05
C SER A 48 5.91 -11.67 8.37
N GLU A 49 6.88 -12.30 7.70
CA GLU A 49 7.80 -11.65 6.74
C GLU A 49 7.05 -10.79 5.70
N ASP A 50 5.88 -11.29 5.42
CA ASP A 50 4.95 -10.92 4.39
C ASP A 50 4.23 -9.62 4.85
N LEU A 51 3.82 -9.53 6.12
CA LEU A 51 3.35 -8.30 6.77
C LEU A 51 4.48 -7.27 6.94
N LEU A 52 5.67 -7.71 7.36
CA LEU A 52 6.85 -6.84 7.46
C LEU A 52 7.18 -6.19 6.11
N THR A 53 7.05 -6.93 5.01
CA THR A 53 7.24 -6.43 3.65
C THR A 53 6.21 -5.33 3.28
N LEU A 54 4.94 -5.48 3.67
CA LEU A 54 3.95 -4.41 3.50
C LEU A 54 4.34 -3.14 4.29
N PHE A 55 4.77 -3.31 5.54
CA PHE A 55 5.18 -2.19 6.39
C PHE A 55 6.43 -1.48 5.87
N GLU A 56 7.40 -2.23 5.34
CA GLU A 56 8.58 -1.69 4.69
C GLU A 56 8.21 -0.83 3.48
N GLY A 57 7.40 -1.36 2.56
CA GLY A 57 6.97 -0.63 1.36
C GLY A 57 6.27 0.69 1.71
N ARG A 58 5.38 0.67 2.71
CA ARG A 58 4.68 1.87 3.19
C ARG A 58 5.63 2.87 3.86
N THR A 59 6.54 2.39 4.71
CA THR A 59 7.53 3.23 5.40
C THR A 59 8.40 3.97 4.39
N LEU A 60 8.88 3.27 3.37
CA LEU A 60 9.71 3.85 2.31
C LEU A 60 8.93 4.85 1.46
N TYR A 61 7.66 4.55 1.15
CA TYR A 61 6.78 5.47 0.43
C TYR A 61 6.65 6.81 1.16
N PHE A 62 6.37 6.79 2.48
CA PHE A 62 6.25 8.02 3.27
C PHE A 62 7.58 8.76 3.47
N ASN A 63 8.71 8.06 3.42
CA ASN A 63 10.05 8.65 3.49
C ASN A 63 10.57 9.20 2.14
N GLY A 64 9.74 9.13 1.10
CA GLY A 64 10.03 9.67 -0.23
C GLY A 64 10.80 8.73 -1.16
N ASP A 65 11.11 7.50 -0.72
CA ASP A 65 11.74 6.49 -1.58
C ASP A 65 10.66 5.71 -2.36
N THR A 66 10.03 6.41 -3.30
CA THR A 66 8.85 5.92 -4.01
C THR A 66 9.17 4.81 -5.00
N LYS A 67 10.41 4.77 -5.52
CA LYS A 67 10.87 3.71 -6.40
C LYS A 67 11.00 2.39 -5.65
N THR A 68 11.75 2.36 -4.55
CA THR A 68 11.90 1.13 -3.77
C THR A 68 10.58 0.72 -3.11
N ALA A 69 9.76 1.69 -2.68
CA ALA A 69 8.42 1.40 -2.22
C ALA A 69 7.57 0.70 -3.30
N TYR A 70 7.57 1.20 -4.54
CA TYR A 70 6.87 0.56 -5.66
C TYR A 70 7.38 -0.86 -5.89
N GLU A 71 8.70 -1.06 -5.96
CA GLU A 71 9.32 -2.38 -6.16
C GLU A 71 8.89 -3.37 -5.06
N ILE A 72 8.86 -2.94 -3.81
CA ILE A 72 8.40 -3.78 -2.69
C ILE A 72 6.89 -4.05 -2.78
N MET A 73 6.09 -3.04 -3.10
CA MET A 73 4.64 -3.22 -3.22
C MET A 73 4.26 -4.18 -4.37
N THR A 74 5.05 -4.29 -5.44
CA THR A 74 4.84 -5.32 -6.48
C THR A 74 5.11 -6.76 -6.04
N ARG A 75 5.77 -6.93 -4.89
CA ARG A 75 5.91 -8.23 -4.19
C ARG A 75 4.71 -8.53 -3.30
N VAL A 76 3.98 -7.51 -2.87
CA VAL A 76 2.73 -7.66 -2.10
C VAL A 76 1.56 -8.01 -3.02
N ILE A 77 1.45 -7.30 -4.14
CA ILE A 77 0.35 -7.46 -5.09
C ILE A 77 0.88 -7.43 -6.52
N ASP A 78 0.36 -8.29 -7.39
CA ASP A 78 0.77 -8.29 -8.78
C ASP A 78 0.20 -7.06 -9.51
N PRO A 79 1.04 -6.24 -10.18
CA PRO A 79 0.56 -5.05 -10.89
C PRO A 79 -0.26 -5.37 -12.16
N ASN A 80 -0.22 -6.62 -12.66
CA ASN A 80 -0.92 -7.03 -13.88
C ASN A 80 -2.19 -7.81 -13.59
N THR A 81 -2.18 -8.67 -12.56
CA THR A 81 -3.37 -9.47 -12.18
C THR A 81 -4.16 -8.86 -11.03
N PHE A 82 -3.57 -7.91 -10.29
CA PHE A 82 -4.14 -7.32 -9.07
C PHE A 82 -4.39 -8.34 -7.96
N GLU A 83 -3.82 -9.54 -8.07
CA GLU A 83 -3.95 -10.57 -7.07
C GLU A 83 -2.85 -10.47 -6.01
N PRO A 84 -3.19 -10.68 -4.73
CA PRO A 84 -2.19 -10.72 -3.68
C PRO A 84 -1.20 -11.86 -3.91
N LYS A 85 0.07 -11.61 -3.61
CA LYS A 85 1.13 -12.63 -3.65
C LYS A 85 1.42 -13.23 -2.27
N MET A 86 0.71 -12.76 -1.26
CA MET A 86 0.95 -13.04 0.16
C MET A 86 -0.16 -13.89 0.75
N ALA A 87 0.19 -14.88 1.58
CA ALA A 87 -0.76 -15.91 2.03
C ALA A 87 -1.74 -15.42 3.12
N TRP A 88 -1.34 -14.43 3.92
CA TRP A 88 -2.15 -13.83 5.01
C TRP A 88 -3.11 -12.75 4.52
N PHE A 89 -3.12 -12.47 3.23
CA PHE A 89 -3.78 -11.31 2.68
C PHE A 89 -5.30 -11.47 2.73
N THR A 90 -5.97 -10.57 3.43
CA THR A 90 -7.43 -10.61 3.59
C THR A 90 -8.11 -9.76 2.52
N LYS A 91 -9.43 -9.91 2.39
CA LYS A 91 -10.23 -9.01 1.54
C LYS A 91 -10.04 -7.54 1.93
N ASP A 92 -9.82 -7.26 3.21
CA ASP A 92 -9.69 -5.90 3.76
C ASP A 92 -8.32 -5.27 3.52
N THR A 93 -7.26 -6.08 3.31
CA THR A 93 -5.90 -5.58 3.03
C THR A 93 -5.68 -5.32 1.53
N LYS A 94 -6.46 -5.94 0.64
CA LYS A 94 -6.43 -5.72 -0.81
C LYS A 94 -6.61 -4.28 -1.26
N PRO A 95 -7.66 -3.56 -0.83
CA PRO A 95 -7.84 -2.18 -1.25
C PRO A 95 -6.69 -1.30 -0.76
N GLN A 96 -6.14 -1.58 0.42
CA GLN A 96 -4.99 -0.85 0.96
C GLN A 96 -3.74 -1.01 0.08
N ALA A 97 -3.35 -2.25 -0.23
CA ALA A 97 -2.13 -2.50 -1.00
C ALA A 97 -2.24 -1.95 -2.42
N LEU A 98 -3.41 -2.10 -3.05
CA LEU A 98 -3.69 -1.51 -4.37
C LEU A 98 -3.53 0.00 -4.32
N ASN A 99 -4.12 0.67 -3.32
CA ASN A 99 -3.99 2.11 -3.19
C ASN A 99 -2.54 2.56 -2.98
N PHE A 100 -1.76 1.88 -2.13
CA PHE A 100 -0.34 2.20 -1.96
C PHE A 100 0.47 1.97 -3.24
N LEU A 101 0.20 0.89 -3.98
CA LEU A 101 0.88 0.62 -5.25
C LEU A 101 0.52 1.69 -6.30
N THR A 102 -0.75 2.10 -6.39
CA THR A 102 -1.19 3.24 -7.20
C THR A 102 -0.45 4.51 -6.82
N GLN A 103 -0.45 4.88 -5.54
CA GLN A 103 0.20 6.11 -5.10
C GLN A 103 1.71 6.09 -5.35
N ALA A 104 2.36 4.94 -5.17
CA ALA A 104 3.77 4.77 -5.49
C ALA A 104 4.02 4.91 -7.01
N SER A 105 3.17 4.31 -7.87
CA SER A 105 3.29 4.44 -9.33
C SER A 105 3.12 5.89 -9.80
N LEU A 106 2.18 6.62 -9.19
CA LEU A 106 1.95 8.04 -9.48
C LEU A 106 3.13 8.94 -9.08
N LYS A 107 4.04 8.47 -8.22
CA LYS A 107 5.23 9.22 -7.81
C LYS A 107 6.53 8.76 -8.49
N LEU A 108 6.46 7.82 -9.43
CA LEU A 108 7.63 7.44 -10.22
C LEU A 108 8.05 8.58 -11.17
N PRO A 109 9.34 8.66 -11.55
CA PRO A 109 9.80 9.65 -12.54
C PRO A 109 9.10 9.46 -13.90
N GLN A 110 9.01 8.21 -14.37
CA GLN A 110 8.28 7.81 -15.58
C GLN A 110 6.94 7.22 -15.16
N LYS A 111 5.91 8.07 -15.12
CA LYS A 111 4.58 7.67 -14.66
C LYS A 111 3.85 6.95 -15.79
N ASP A 112 3.44 5.72 -15.55
CA ASP A 112 2.58 4.98 -16.48
C ASP A 112 1.11 5.26 -16.14
N MET A 113 0.46 6.02 -17.02
CA MET A 113 -0.96 6.38 -16.90
C MET A 113 -1.86 5.14 -16.95
N GLN A 114 -1.59 4.23 -17.89
CA GLN A 114 -2.45 3.06 -18.10
C GLN A 114 -2.36 2.10 -16.92
N LEU A 115 -1.15 1.89 -16.39
CA LEU A 115 -0.98 1.13 -15.15
C LEU A 115 -1.73 1.79 -14.00
N SER A 116 -1.58 3.10 -13.81
CA SER A 116 -2.21 3.82 -12.70
C SER A 116 -3.74 3.79 -12.78
N ILE A 117 -4.32 3.89 -13.99
CA ILE A 117 -5.77 3.71 -14.22
C ILE A 117 -6.21 2.30 -13.84
N LYS A 118 -5.48 1.28 -14.29
CA LYS A 118 -5.81 -0.13 -14.00
C LYS A 118 -5.76 -0.41 -12.49
N LEU A 119 -4.70 0.02 -11.81
CA LEU A 119 -4.53 -0.13 -10.37
C LEU A 119 -5.62 0.63 -9.59
N SER A 120 -5.91 1.88 -9.94
CA SER A 120 -6.98 2.67 -9.32
C SER A 120 -8.35 2.03 -9.50
N LYS A 121 -8.66 1.50 -10.69
CA LYS A 121 -9.91 0.80 -10.95
C LYS A 121 -10.04 -0.47 -10.10
N ALA A 122 -8.97 -1.27 -10.00
CA ALA A 122 -8.95 -2.45 -9.14
C ALA A 122 -9.11 -2.08 -7.65
N GLY A 123 -8.41 -1.03 -7.21
CA GLY A 123 -8.50 -0.52 -5.84
C GLY A 123 -9.91 -0.04 -5.49
N LEU A 124 -10.55 0.70 -6.40
CA LEU A 124 -11.93 1.15 -6.26
C LEU A 124 -12.90 -0.03 -6.15
N GLN A 125 -12.80 -1.01 -7.04
CA GLN A 125 -13.64 -2.21 -7.02
C GLN A 125 -13.50 -2.97 -5.70
N SER A 126 -12.26 -3.20 -5.24
CA SER A 126 -12.00 -3.88 -3.97
C SER A 126 -12.51 -3.08 -2.76
N THR A 127 -12.51 -1.76 -2.85
CA THR A 127 -13.03 -0.86 -1.82
C THR A 127 -14.57 -0.95 -1.77
N ILE A 128 -15.24 -1.00 -2.93
CA ILE A 128 -16.69 -1.24 -3.02
C ILE A 128 -17.11 -2.56 -2.38
N GLU A 129 -16.37 -3.62 -2.66
CA GLU A 129 -16.67 -4.94 -2.11
C GLU A 129 -16.51 -5.01 -0.59
N THR A 130 -15.56 -4.27 -0.03
CA THR A 130 -15.26 -4.25 1.41
C THR A 130 -16.03 -3.17 2.17
N ARG A 131 -16.70 -2.25 1.46
CA ARG A 131 -17.45 -1.12 2.04
C ARG A 131 -16.63 -0.30 3.04
N SER A 132 -15.34 -0.15 2.79
CA SER A 132 -14.43 0.54 3.71
C SER A 132 -14.37 2.03 3.39
N GLU A 133 -14.97 2.86 4.24
CA GLU A 133 -14.96 4.33 4.12
C GLU A 133 -13.55 4.91 4.05
N GLN A 134 -12.66 4.44 4.93
CA GLN A 134 -11.26 4.86 4.91
C GLN A 134 -10.61 4.59 3.54
N ARG A 135 -10.84 3.41 2.97
CA ARG A 135 -10.26 3.05 1.67
C ARG A 135 -10.88 3.84 0.54
N TYR A 136 -12.15 4.19 0.66
CA TYR A 136 -12.85 5.01 -0.33
C TYR A 136 -12.24 6.40 -0.44
N ASP A 137 -11.97 7.04 0.71
CA ASP A 137 -11.28 8.32 0.76
C ASP A 137 -9.85 8.25 0.22
N GLU A 138 -9.13 7.17 0.52
CA GLU A 138 -7.78 6.93 -0.01
C GLU A 138 -7.75 6.80 -1.54
N VAL A 139 -8.70 6.06 -2.13
CA VAL A 139 -8.85 5.93 -3.59
C VAL A 139 -9.28 7.26 -4.22
N ARG A 140 -10.18 8.01 -3.57
CA ARG A 140 -10.58 9.34 -4.03
C ARG A 140 -9.38 10.27 -4.17
N ALA A 141 -8.52 10.31 -3.15
CA ALA A 141 -7.32 11.13 -3.16
C ALA A 141 -6.36 10.72 -4.29
N SER A 142 -6.22 9.41 -4.55
CA SER A 142 -5.43 8.92 -5.68
C SER A 142 -5.99 9.39 -7.03
N LEU A 143 -7.32 9.41 -7.20
CA LEU A 143 -7.96 9.94 -8.42
C LEU A 143 -7.76 11.46 -8.58
N ASP A 144 -7.85 12.23 -7.50
CA ASP A 144 -7.58 13.68 -7.53
C ASP A 144 -6.14 13.95 -8.03
N ILE A 145 -5.16 13.16 -7.56
CA ILE A 145 -3.76 13.24 -8.01
C ILE A 145 -3.65 12.88 -9.50
N MET A 146 -4.35 11.84 -9.95
CA MET A 146 -4.33 11.43 -11.36
C MET A 146 -4.87 12.52 -12.29
N GLU A 147 -5.99 13.15 -11.93
CA GLU A 147 -6.58 14.26 -12.69
C GLU A 147 -5.63 15.47 -12.77
N ALA A 148 -4.88 15.74 -11.70
CA ALA A 148 -3.89 16.81 -11.68
C ALA A 148 -2.64 16.51 -12.53
N ILE A 149 -2.22 15.24 -12.60
CA ILE A 149 -1.05 14.82 -13.41
C ILE A 149 -1.40 14.78 -14.90
N TRP A 150 -2.59 14.28 -15.26
CA TRP A 150 -3.03 14.05 -16.63
C TRP A 150 -4.30 14.84 -16.94
N ILE A 151 -4.15 16.15 -17.01
CA ILE A 151 -5.26 17.09 -17.20
C ILE A 151 -6.00 16.80 -18.50
N GLY A 152 -7.33 16.69 -18.40
CA GLY A 152 -8.21 16.50 -19.56
C GLY A 152 -8.33 15.06 -20.04
N GLU A 153 -7.68 14.09 -19.37
CA GLU A 153 -7.72 12.72 -19.84
C GLU A 153 -9.02 11.99 -19.51
N HIS A 154 -9.75 11.66 -20.58
CA HIS A 154 -11.11 11.14 -20.50
C HIS A 154 -11.20 9.83 -19.72
N HIS A 155 -10.20 8.95 -19.88
CA HIS A 155 -10.16 7.66 -19.17
C HIS A 155 -10.09 7.83 -17.65
N ILE A 156 -9.46 8.90 -17.17
CA ILE A 156 -9.37 9.20 -15.73
C ILE A 156 -10.68 9.80 -15.25
N ALA A 157 -11.27 10.73 -16.02
CA ALA A 157 -12.58 11.30 -15.72
C ALA A 157 -13.68 10.23 -15.61
N GLN A 158 -13.57 9.14 -16.37
CA GLN A 158 -14.48 7.99 -16.30
C GLN A 158 -14.38 7.16 -15.02
N LEU A 159 -13.32 7.33 -14.21
CA LEU A 159 -13.21 6.63 -12.92
C LEU A 159 -14.08 7.27 -11.83
N ARG A 160 -14.36 8.58 -11.92
CA ARG A 160 -15.19 9.31 -10.94
C ARG A 160 -16.61 8.77 -10.82
N PRO A 161 -17.37 8.54 -11.92
CA PRO A 161 -18.72 7.96 -11.82
C PRO A 161 -18.77 6.55 -11.22
N LEU A 162 -17.63 5.84 -11.20
CA LEU A 162 -17.52 4.51 -10.57
C LEU A 162 -17.41 4.63 -9.04
N MET A 163 -17.06 5.81 -8.51
CA MET A 163 -17.09 6.11 -7.08
C MET A 163 -18.52 6.32 -6.60
N GLN A 164 -19.36 5.31 -6.73
CA GLN A 164 -20.69 5.31 -6.14
C GLN A 164 -20.54 4.90 -4.68
N TYR A 165 -20.91 5.81 -3.78
CA TYR A 165 -21.05 5.47 -2.37
C TYR A 165 -22.05 4.33 -2.24
N TRP A 166 -21.71 3.29 -1.48
CA TRP A 166 -22.50 2.08 -1.36
C TRP A 166 -23.94 2.44 -0.96
N ARG A 167 -24.91 2.08 -1.80
CA ARG A 167 -26.35 2.15 -1.49
C ARG A 167 -26.83 0.85 -0.87
#